data_AF-A0A8C3WTX0-F1
#
_entry.id   AF-A0A8C3WTX0-F1
#
_cell.length_a   1.000
_cell.length_b   1.000
_cell.length_c   1.000
_cell.angle_alpha   90.00
_cell.angle_beta   90.00
_cell.angle_gamma   90.00
#
_symmetry.space_group_name_H-M   'P 1'
#
loop_
_entity.id
_entity.type
_entity.pdbx_description
1 polymer ?
#
loop_
_entity_poly.entity_id
_entity_poly.type
_entity_poly.pdbx_seq_one_letter_code
_entity_poly.pdbx_strand_id
1 'polypeptide(L)'
;STRPATKPRHWGASSLSSNGLPRSQLRAEPGSPPPQPWASSQGLEPELRWASGQRAEPAPEWQQPAGSVSEPAVSKKPRCHTNCLEAPLSRAFQRLGWEVGSHPWVFLLLPIVLTALLGSGLIYLPKDAEEDIEEQYTPIGSPAKAERRFVQGHFTANDSYYFSFSRKSTEVNYAFVLAVSNSASLLEQETLSEIDRLDEAVRALSATGENGTQIQYNEVCSMSGGYCTPSNPLLFAWKTNRNLNLRNITFPAYILAGRTIYLASLLGGTVLGESLGSSRLLLQAKAMRLGYFLKTEGEDNQRSKTWLIDFLNQVKNLEKSLALETIQVVYFTSLSRQLEFEATSKTVIPLFHLAYLLIIIFAVISCYRCDCVRNKMCVAAFGVISAALAVVSVFGLMLYIGVPFVTIVANSPFLILGVGVDDMFIMISAWQKTNIVDNLKERMSDVYSKVAVSITITTVTNVLAFYTGIMTSFRSLQYFSVSATYTTAHGNAGCLTH
;
A
#
# COMPACT_ATOMS: atom_id res chain seq x y z
N SER A 1 -37.34 60.64 1.93
CA SER A 1 -36.57 61.87 1.65
C SER A 1 -35.09 61.58 1.88
N THR A 2 -34.25 61.98 0.91
CA THR A 2 -32.87 62.47 1.05
C THR A 2 -31.82 61.69 1.88
N ARG A 3 -30.93 61.04 1.11
CA ARG A 3 -29.47 60.84 1.29
C ARG A 3 -28.72 62.12 1.75
N PRO A 4 -27.47 62.04 2.27
CA PRO A 4 -26.20 61.81 1.52
C PRO A 4 -25.25 60.78 2.19
N ALA A 5 -24.50 59.89 1.53
CA ALA A 5 -23.47 59.99 0.47
C ALA A 5 -22.06 60.37 0.97
N THR A 6 -21.13 59.39 0.97
CA THR A 6 -19.73 59.54 0.50
C THR A 6 -19.12 58.16 0.12
N LYS A 7 -18.23 58.20 -0.87
CA LYS A 7 -17.83 57.16 -1.87
C LYS A 7 -16.71 56.16 -1.46
N PRO A 8 -16.58 55.03 -2.20
CA PRO A 8 -15.43 54.12 -2.23
C PRO A 8 -14.39 54.48 -3.33
N ARG A 9 -13.17 53.92 -3.26
CA ARG A 9 -12.12 54.03 -4.30
C ARG A 9 -12.08 52.79 -5.21
N HIS A 10 -12.10 53.06 -6.52
CA HIS A 10 -11.77 52.19 -7.68
C HIS A 10 -10.29 51.76 -7.66
N TRP A 11 -9.81 50.78 -8.44
CA TRP A 11 -9.60 50.67 -9.90
C TRP A 11 -9.50 49.17 -10.27
N GLY A 12 -9.82 48.62 -11.43
CA GLY A 12 -10.22 49.15 -12.74
C GLY A 12 -9.98 48.03 -13.76
N ALA A 13 -11.01 47.61 -14.49
CA ALA A 13 -10.92 46.69 -15.63
C ALA A 13 -11.30 47.45 -16.90
N SER A 14 -10.54 47.28 -17.98
CA SER A 14 -10.90 47.78 -19.30
C SER A 14 -10.34 46.87 -20.39
N SER A 15 -11.26 46.36 -21.20
CA SER A 15 -11.10 45.73 -22.51
C SER A 15 -10.65 46.72 -23.59
N LEU A 16 -9.88 46.29 -24.61
CA LEU A 16 -10.24 46.40 -26.05
C LEU A 16 -9.17 45.75 -26.97
N SER A 17 -9.57 45.49 -28.22
CA SER A 17 -9.03 44.54 -29.19
C SER A 17 -7.84 44.98 -30.06
N SER A 18 -7.20 43.95 -30.65
CA SER A 18 -6.66 43.82 -32.02
C SER A 18 -5.72 44.87 -32.62
N ASN A 19 -4.48 44.47 -32.96
CA ASN A 19 -3.94 44.47 -34.35
C ASN A 19 -2.45 44.05 -34.41
N GLY A 20 -2.10 43.28 -35.46
CA GLY A 20 -0.84 43.47 -36.19
C GLY A 20 0.36 42.54 -35.91
N LEU A 21 0.50 41.50 -36.74
CA LEU A 21 1.74 40.72 -37.02
C LEU A 21 2.87 41.60 -37.62
N PRO A 22 4.16 41.17 -37.61
CA PRO A 22 4.66 40.42 -38.78
C PRO A 22 5.63 39.26 -38.50
N ARG A 23 5.64 38.32 -39.46
CA ARG A 23 6.61 37.24 -39.73
C ARG A 23 7.90 37.78 -40.35
N SER A 24 9.05 37.21 -39.96
CA SER A 24 10.27 36.98 -40.76
C SER A 24 11.33 36.34 -39.85
N GLN A 25 12.20 35.41 -40.20
CA GLN A 25 12.59 34.69 -41.42
C GLN A 25 13.46 33.51 -40.97
N LEU A 26 13.43 32.40 -41.71
CA LEU A 26 14.32 31.25 -41.56
C LEU A 26 15.78 31.59 -41.89
N ARG A 27 16.72 30.92 -41.20
CA ARG A 27 18.02 30.53 -41.76
C ARG A 27 18.37 29.11 -41.29
N ALA A 28 18.49 28.19 -42.26
CA ALA A 28 19.01 26.82 -42.15
C ALA A 28 20.55 26.84 -42.18
N GLU A 29 21.27 25.94 -41.50
CA GLU A 29 21.81 24.64 -41.98
C GLU A 29 22.78 24.08 -40.89
N PRO A 30 23.30 22.83 -40.93
CA PRO A 30 22.69 21.55 -41.33
C PRO A 30 22.99 20.37 -40.35
N GLY A 31 22.16 19.32 -40.45
CA GLY A 31 22.59 17.91 -40.43
C GLY A 31 23.02 17.23 -39.12
N SER A 32 22.15 16.40 -38.55
CA SER A 32 22.56 15.16 -37.83
C SER A 32 21.55 14.03 -38.09
N PRO A 33 22.01 12.79 -38.36
CA PRO A 33 21.17 11.67 -38.79
C PRO A 33 20.43 10.97 -37.62
N PRO A 34 19.40 10.14 -37.90
CA PRO A 34 18.55 9.52 -36.88
C PRO A 34 19.21 8.30 -36.20
N PRO A 35 18.75 7.89 -35.00
CA PRO A 35 19.38 6.82 -34.23
C PRO A 35 18.92 5.42 -34.67
N GLN A 36 19.87 4.47 -34.73
CA GLN A 36 19.62 3.02 -34.66
C GLN A 36 20.61 2.39 -33.63
N PRO A 37 20.56 1.07 -33.36
CA PRO A 37 20.08 0.47 -32.13
C PRO A 37 21.23 0.12 -31.17
N TRP A 38 20.91 0.03 -29.89
CA TRP A 38 21.83 -0.16 -28.78
C TRP A 38 22.27 -1.63 -28.69
N ALA A 39 23.50 -1.90 -29.14
CA ALA A 39 24.26 -3.08 -28.79
C ALA A 39 25.56 -2.66 -28.08
N SER A 40 25.64 -3.02 -26.80
CA SER A 40 26.85 -3.39 -26.03
C SER A 40 28.19 -2.72 -26.36
N SER A 41 28.63 -1.78 -25.51
CA SER A 41 30.03 -1.71 -25.03
C SER A 41 30.18 -0.72 -23.86
N GLN A 42 30.51 -1.29 -22.70
CA GLN A 42 31.49 -0.84 -21.70
C GLN A 42 31.66 0.68 -21.49
N GLY A 43 30.95 1.20 -20.48
CA GLY A 43 31.27 2.47 -19.83
C GLY A 43 32.21 2.27 -18.64
N LEU A 44 33.22 3.15 -18.55
CA LEU A 44 34.16 3.35 -17.44
C LEU A 44 33.49 3.32 -16.05
N GLU A 45 34.00 2.46 -15.17
CA GLU A 45 33.87 2.60 -13.71
C GLU A 45 35.08 3.36 -13.13
N PRO A 46 34.90 4.22 -12.11
CA PRO A 46 35.99 4.74 -11.31
C PRO A 46 36.49 3.67 -10.31
N GLU A 47 37.80 3.36 -10.36
CA GLU A 47 38.51 2.43 -9.46
C GLU A 47 38.25 2.74 -7.97
N LEU A 48 37.51 1.86 -7.28
CA LEU A 48 37.52 1.70 -5.83
C LEU A 48 38.50 0.57 -5.46
N ARG A 49 39.76 0.93 -5.21
CA ARG A 49 40.73 0.00 -4.60
C ARG A 49 40.45 -0.11 -3.09
N TRP A 50 39.85 -1.21 -2.68
CA TRP A 50 40.07 -1.75 -1.33
C TRP A 50 40.65 -3.16 -1.44
N ALA A 51 41.90 -3.25 -0.98
CA ALA A 51 42.72 -4.43 -1.05
C ALA A 51 42.22 -5.54 -0.12
N SER A 52 42.28 -6.74 -0.68
CA SER A 52 42.25 -8.05 -0.04
C SER A 52 43.25 -8.21 1.11
N GLY A 53 42.81 -8.90 2.17
CA GLY A 53 43.66 -9.75 2.99
C GLY A 53 43.99 -9.23 4.39
N GLN A 54 43.25 -9.69 5.39
CA GLN A 54 43.79 -9.79 6.75
C GLN A 54 43.58 -11.21 7.31
N ARG A 55 44.73 -11.87 7.46
CA ARG A 55 45.00 -13.11 8.17
C ARG A 55 44.93 -12.82 9.68
N ALA A 56 44.43 -13.78 10.46
CA ALA A 56 44.34 -13.69 11.91
C ALA A 56 45.70 -13.42 12.58
N GLU A 57 45.75 -12.48 13.52
CA GLU A 57 46.85 -12.28 14.46
C GLU A 57 46.52 -12.86 15.85
N PRO A 58 47.52 -13.39 16.59
CA PRO A 58 47.31 -14.10 17.85
C PRO A 58 47.21 -13.16 19.07
N ALA A 59 46.65 -13.69 20.15
CA ALA A 59 46.42 -12.99 21.42
C ALA A 59 47.72 -12.55 22.13
N PRO A 60 47.73 -11.41 22.85
CA PRO A 60 48.92 -10.96 23.56
C PRO A 60 49.09 -11.67 24.92
N GLU A 61 50.35 -11.97 25.21
CA GLU A 61 50.90 -12.66 26.36
C GLU A 61 51.02 -11.70 27.57
N TRP A 62 50.74 -12.21 28.78
CA TRP A 62 50.79 -11.43 30.03
C TRP A 62 52.24 -11.15 30.46
N GLN A 63 52.64 -9.88 30.55
CA GLN A 63 53.87 -9.46 31.23
C GLN A 63 53.56 -8.63 32.49
N GLN A 64 54.23 -8.98 33.60
CA GLN A 64 54.13 -8.33 34.91
C GLN A 64 54.79 -6.93 34.92
N PRO A 65 54.36 -5.99 35.80
CA PRO A 65 54.91 -4.64 35.84
C PRO A 65 56.16 -4.54 36.72
N ALA A 66 57.19 -3.89 36.19
CA ALA A 66 58.30 -3.32 36.96
C ALA A 66 58.56 -1.88 36.52
N GLY A 67 58.75 -0.98 37.50
CA GLY A 67 59.45 0.29 37.31
C GLY A 67 58.59 1.55 37.25
N SER A 68 58.62 2.30 38.35
CA SER A 68 58.10 3.66 38.50
C SER A 68 58.78 4.67 37.55
N VAL A 69 58.00 5.41 36.77
CA VAL A 69 58.41 6.68 36.15
C VAL A 69 57.28 7.71 36.34
N SER A 70 57.64 8.84 36.93
CA SER A 70 56.80 9.97 37.29
C SER A 70 56.28 10.75 36.07
N GLU A 71 54.95 10.88 35.94
CA GLU A 71 54.28 11.75 34.96
C GLU A 71 54.32 13.24 35.39
N PRO A 72 54.46 14.20 34.45
CA PRO A 72 54.25 15.61 34.74
C PRO A 72 52.75 15.92 34.83
N ALA A 73 52.39 16.77 35.78
CA ALA A 73 51.02 17.15 36.09
C ALA A 73 50.30 17.80 34.89
N VAL A 74 49.41 17.05 34.25
CA VAL A 74 48.44 17.60 33.30
C VAL A 74 47.34 18.32 34.08
N SER A 75 47.30 19.64 33.92
CA SER A 75 46.23 20.52 34.36
C SER A 75 44.85 19.94 33.98
N LYS A 76 44.09 19.47 34.97
CA LYS A 76 42.68 19.09 34.84
C LYS A 76 41.85 20.35 34.54
N LYS A 77 41.62 20.64 33.25
CA LYS A 77 40.47 21.48 32.87
C LYS A 77 39.20 20.78 33.38
N PRO A 78 38.24 21.50 34.00
CA PRO A 78 37.01 20.87 34.46
C PRO A 78 36.28 20.31 33.24
N ARG A 79 36.11 18.98 33.20
CA ARG A 79 35.20 18.34 32.25
C ARG A 79 33.82 18.90 32.54
N CYS A 80 33.19 19.52 31.55
CA CYS A 80 31.80 19.92 31.65
C CYS A 80 30.98 18.65 32.01
N HIS A 81 30.38 18.61 33.21
CA HIS A 81 29.59 17.48 33.65
C HIS A 81 28.29 17.45 32.84
N THR A 82 28.26 16.72 31.74
CA THR A 82 27.05 16.50 30.92
C THR A 82 26.06 15.53 31.57
N ASN A 83 26.37 15.00 32.76
CA ASN A 83 25.54 14.02 33.48
C ASN A 83 24.29 14.63 34.14
N CYS A 84 23.92 15.87 33.82
CA CYS A 84 22.77 16.55 34.40
C CYS A 84 21.43 15.86 34.10
N LEU A 85 21.34 15.10 33.00
CA LEU A 85 20.15 14.33 32.60
C LEU A 85 20.28 12.84 32.94
N GLU A 86 21.44 12.23 32.67
CA GLU A 86 21.66 10.80 32.87
C GLU A 86 21.64 10.40 34.36
N ALA A 87 22.33 11.16 35.22
CA ALA A 87 22.45 10.81 36.63
C ALA A 87 21.13 10.88 37.42
N PRO A 88 20.24 11.88 37.24
CA PRO A 88 18.93 11.84 37.92
C PRO A 88 18.00 10.78 37.33
N LEU A 89 18.03 10.56 36.01
CA LEU A 89 17.18 9.57 35.34
C LEU A 89 17.58 8.14 35.73
N SER A 90 18.88 7.85 35.77
CA SER A 90 19.42 6.57 36.26
C SER A 90 19.03 6.33 37.73
N ARG A 91 19.09 7.36 38.60
CA ARG A 91 18.62 7.27 39.99
C ARG A 91 17.11 7.01 40.10
N ALA A 92 16.30 7.59 39.22
CA ALA A 92 14.86 7.33 39.18
C ALA A 92 14.58 5.88 38.75
N PHE A 93 15.23 5.39 37.70
CA PHE A 93 15.11 4.00 37.25
C PHE A 93 15.66 3.00 38.27
N GLN A 94 16.71 3.37 38.99
CA GLN A 94 17.24 2.56 40.09
C GLN A 94 16.18 2.34 41.19
N ARG A 95 15.42 3.39 41.54
CA ARG A 95 14.29 3.28 42.48
C ARG A 95 13.14 2.43 41.91
N LEU A 96 12.84 2.61 40.63
CA LEU A 96 11.83 1.79 39.94
C LEU A 96 12.20 0.30 39.98
N GLY A 97 13.45 -0.05 39.65
CA GLY A 97 13.93 -1.42 39.68
C GLY A 97 13.90 -2.03 41.09
N TRP A 98 14.19 -1.23 42.12
CA TRP A 98 14.03 -1.65 43.51
C TRP A 98 12.58 -1.99 43.86
N GLU A 99 11.63 -1.16 43.41
CA GLU A 99 10.20 -1.35 43.65
C GLU A 99 9.67 -2.59 42.92
N VAL A 100 10.04 -2.77 41.65
CA VAL A 100 9.70 -3.97 40.85
C VAL A 100 10.24 -5.23 41.51
N GLY A 101 11.49 -5.20 41.98
CA GLY A 101 12.09 -6.34 42.69
C GLY A 101 11.52 -6.58 44.10
N SER A 102 10.85 -5.58 44.69
CA SER A 102 10.19 -5.71 46.00
C SER A 102 8.76 -6.25 45.89
N HIS A 103 8.06 -5.96 44.79
CA HIS A 103 6.67 -6.37 44.55
C HIS A 103 6.47 -7.11 43.20
N PRO A 104 7.20 -8.21 42.92
CA PRO A 104 7.26 -8.83 41.59
C PRO A 104 5.90 -9.33 41.07
N TRP A 105 5.04 -9.84 41.96
CA TRP A 105 3.72 -10.37 41.56
C TRP A 105 2.76 -9.31 41.05
N VAL A 106 2.85 -8.08 41.56
CA VAL A 106 1.99 -6.97 41.11
C VAL A 106 2.35 -6.59 39.68
N PHE A 107 3.64 -6.44 39.40
CA PHE A 107 4.14 -6.10 38.06
C PHE A 107 4.02 -7.24 37.05
N LEU A 108 3.87 -8.49 37.50
CA LEU A 108 3.59 -9.63 36.63
C LEU A 108 2.10 -9.79 36.31
N LEU A 109 1.22 -9.72 37.32
CA LEU A 109 -0.20 -10.01 37.13
C LEU A 109 -0.98 -8.84 36.53
N LEU A 110 -0.66 -7.60 36.90
CA LEU A 110 -1.38 -6.41 36.44
C LEU A 110 -1.37 -6.28 34.90
N PRO A 111 -0.24 -6.41 34.19
CA PRO A 111 -0.23 -6.26 32.74
C PRO A 111 -0.87 -7.45 32.02
N ILE A 112 -0.86 -8.65 32.60
CA ILE A 112 -1.59 -9.81 32.05
C ILE A 112 -3.10 -9.53 32.08
N VAL A 113 -3.62 -9.04 33.21
CA VAL A 113 -5.04 -8.65 33.33
C VAL A 113 -5.36 -7.50 32.38
N LEU A 114 -4.50 -6.49 32.30
CA LEU A 114 -4.67 -5.37 31.38
C LEU A 114 -4.69 -5.85 29.91
N THR A 115 -3.81 -6.78 29.54
CA THR A 115 -3.77 -7.36 28.20
C THR A 115 -5.02 -8.17 27.91
N ALA A 116 -5.55 -8.92 28.87
CA ALA A 116 -6.82 -9.64 28.70
C ALA A 116 -8.00 -8.68 28.48
N LEU A 117 -8.04 -7.57 29.22
CA LEU A 117 -9.08 -6.54 29.09
C LEU A 117 -8.97 -5.74 27.79
N LEU A 118 -7.76 -5.41 27.35
CA LEU A 118 -7.55 -4.68 26.09
C LEU A 118 -7.70 -5.61 24.88
N GLY A 119 -7.22 -6.85 25.01
CA GLY A 119 -7.29 -7.89 23.99
C GLY A 119 -8.70 -8.34 23.64
N SER A 120 -9.70 -8.18 24.51
CA SER A 120 -11.11 -8.43 24.15
C SER A 120 -11.61 -7.49 23.05
N GLY A 121 -10.91 -6.40 22.75
CA GLY A 121 -11.19 -5.55 21.60
C GLY A 121 -11.01 -6.25 20.25
N LEU A 122 -10.26 -7.36 20.20
CA LEU A 122 -10.15 -8.21 19.01
C LEU A 122 -11.50 -8.82 18.55
N ILE A 123 -12.53 -8.80 19.40
CA ILE A 123 -13.90 -9.18 19.01
C ILE A 123 -14.47 -8.25 17.94
N TYR A 124 -14.04 -6.98 17.92
CA TYR A 124 -14.47 -5.98 16.92
C TYR A 124 -13.68 -6.06 15.62
N LEU A 125 -12.85 -7.09 15.43
CA LEU A 125 -12.12 -7.27 14.18
C LEU A 125 -13.12 -7.50 13.03
N PRO A 126 -13.16 -6.60 12.02
CA PRO A 126 -14.06 -6.76 10.89
C PRO A 126 -13.65 -8.01 10.09
N LYS A 127 -14.57 -8.98 9.93
CA LYS A 127 -14.29 -10.21 9.18
C LYS A 127 -14.43 -10.03 7.66
N ASP A 128 -15.26 -9.06 7.25
CA ASP A 128 -15.65 -8.87 5.84
C ASP A 128 -15.51 -7.40 5.37
N ALA A 129 -14.67 -6.59 6.04
CA ALA A 129 -14.45 -5.22 5.61
C ALA A 129 -13.46 -5.20 4.43
N GLU A 130 -13.98 -4.92 3.24
CA GLU A 130 -13.14 -4.64 2.07
C GLU A 130 -12.31 -3.36 2.30
N GLU A 131 -10.99 -3.48 2.21
CA GLU A 131 -10.08 -2.33 2.30
C GLU A 131 -10.17 -1.50 1.02
N ASP A 132 -10.72 -0.28 1.09
CA ASP A 132 -10.72 0.66 -0.05
C ASP A 132 -9.29 1.16 -0.31
N ILE A 133 -8.66 0.58 -1.33
CA ILE A 133 -7.31 0.94 -1.77
C ILE A 133 -7.19 2.41 -2.20
N GLU A 134 -8.23 3.02 -2.76
CA GLU A 134 -8.18 4.42 -3.15
C GLU A 134 -8.11 5.28 -1.89
N GLU A 135 -9.00 5.02 -0.92
CA GLU A 135 -9.02 5.81 0.32
C GLU A 135 -7.74 5.63 1.14
N GLN A 136 -7.19 4.43 1.13
CA GLN A 136 -6.05 4.04 1.95
C GLN A 136 -4.70 4.54 1.42
N TYR A 137 -4.53 4.56 0.10
CA TYR A 137 -3.26 4.88 -0.57
C TYR A 137 -3.27 6.23 -1.30
N THR A 138 -4.31 7.04 -1.13
CA THR A 138 -4.34 8.43 -1.62
C THR A 138 -4.46 9.45 -0.48
N PRO A 139 -3.87 10.65 -0.60
CA PRO A 139 -3.86 11.64 0.47
C PRO A 139 -5.27 12.05 0.98
N ILE A 140 -5.44 12.13 2.30
CA ILE A 140 -6.66 12.62 2.97
C ILE A 140 -6.67 14.15 2.87
N GLY A 141 -7.30 14.69 1.81
CA GLY A 141 -7.37 16.14 1.58
C GLY A 141 -6.58 16.65 0.38
N SER A 142 -6.27 15.79 -0.59
CA SER A 142 -5.71 16.25 -1.86
C SER A 142 -6.67 17.22 -2.59
N PRO A 143 -6.14 18.21 -3.33
CA PRO A 143 -6.94 19.07 -4.20
C PRO A 143 -7.83 18.28 -5.17
N ALA A 144 -7.33 17.17 -5.70
CA ALA A 144 -8.09 16.27 -6.57
C ALA A 144 -9.35 15.69 -5.88
N LYS A 145 -9.30 15.36 -4.58
CA LYS A 145 -10.49 14.92 -3.84
C LYS A 145 -11.48 16.08 -3.61
N ALA A 146 -10.99 17.32 -3.44
CA ALA A 146 -11.86 18.49 -3.34
C ALA A 146 -12.58 18.78 -4.66
N GLU A 147 -11.86 18.73 -5.79
CA GLU A 147 -12.42 18.84 -7.13
C GLU A 147 -13.44 17.73 -7.42
N ARG A 148 -13.14 16.48 -7.05
CA ARG A 148 -14.08 15.35 -7.17
C ARG A 148 -15.36 15.59 -6.40
N ARG A 149 -15.29 16.06 -5.15
CA ARG A 149 -16.49 16.41 -4.35
C ARG A 149 -17.28 17.55 -4.99
N PHE A 150 -16.61 18.56 -5.53
CA PHE A 150 -17.26 19.64 -6.28
C PHE A 150 -18.02 19.08 -7.49
N VAL A 151 -17.39 18.23 -8.30
CA VAL A 151 -18.03 17.59 -9.46
C VAL A 151 -19.23 16.75 -9.03
N GLN A 152 -19.10 15.93 -7.97
CA GLN A 152 -20.20 15.10 -7.47
C GLN A 152 -21.38 15.92 -6.95
N GLY A 153 -21.13 17.06 -6.31
CA GLY A 153 -22.18 17.95 -5.79
C GLY A 153 -22.93 18.73 -6.87
N HIS A 154 -22.32 18.98 -8.03
CA HIS A 154 -22.91 19.81 -9.09
C HIS A 154 -23.35 19.02 -10.33
N PHE A 155 -22.73 17.87 -10.60
CA PHE A 155 -22.96 17.06 -11.79
C PHE A 155 -23.38 15.63 -11.38
N THR A 156 -24.61 15.49 -10.89
CA THR A 156 -25.19 14.18 -10.56
C THR A 156 -25.50 13.39 -11.83
N ALA A 157 -25.00 12.16 -11.94
CA ALA A 157 -25.32 11.24 -13.03
C ALA A 157 -26.21 10.12 -12.51
N ASN A 158 -27.35 9.86 -13.15
CA ASN A 158 -28.23 8.73 -12.85
C ASN A 158 -27.91 7.57 -13.79
N ASP A 159 -27.11 6.62 -13.33
CA ASP A 159 -26.63 5.49 -14.12
C ASP A 159 -27.71 4.47 -14.44
N SER A 160 -28.74 4.41 -13.59
CA SER A 160 -29.89 3.53 -13.77
C SER A 160 -30.75 3.95 -14.95
N TYR A 161 -30.63 5.20 -15.41
CA TYR A 161 -31.37 5.72 -16.56
C TYR A 161 -30.48 6.00 -17.78
N TYR A 162 -29.35 6.66 -17.57
CA TYR A 162 -28.40 7.01 -18.63
C TYR A 162 -26.95 6.99 -18.15
N PHE A 163 -26.29 5.86 -18.39
CA PHE A 163 -24.88 5.68 -18.09
C PHE A 163 -23.98 6.39 -19.10
N SER A 164 -22.98 7.10 -18.58
CA SER A 164 -21.89 7.69 -19.38
C SER A 164 -20.58 7.59 -18.62
N PHE A 165 -19.67 6.75 -19.11
CA PHE A 165 -18.35 6.54 -18.50
C PHE A 165 -17.57 7.86 -18.32
N SER A 166 -17.62 8.77 -19.29
CA SER A 166 -16.91 10.05 -19.24
C SER A 166 -17.44 11.04 -18.19
N ARG A 167 -18.64 10.81 -17.65
CA ARG A 167 -19.24 11.64 -16.59
C ARG A 167 -18.93 11.14 -15.19
N LYS A 168 -18.21 10.02 -15.07
CA LYS A 168 -17.92 9.39 -13.79
C LYS A 168 -16.67 9.98 -13.16
N SER A 169 -16.84 10.40 -11.90
CA SER A 169 -15.77 10.93 -11.06
C SER A 169 -15.22 9.90 -10.07
N THR A 170 -15.85 8.73 -9.97
CA THR A 170 -15.45 7.59 -9.13
C THR A 170 -15.15 6.38 -9.99
N GLU A 171 -14.38 5.44 -9.44
CA GLU A 171 -14.25 4.10 -10.03
C GLU A 171 -15.66 3.48 -10.12
N VAL A 172 -15.97 2.86 -11.26
CA VAL A 172 -17.24 2.18 -11.53
C VAL A 172 -17.02 0.69 -11.58
N ASN A 173 -18.07 -0.09 -11.40
CA ASN A 173 -18.01 -1.52 -11.64
C ASN A 173 -17.94 -1.80 -13.15
N TYR A 174 -16.87 -2.45 -13.61
CA TYR A 174 -16.74 -2.83 -15.00
C TYR A 174 -15.93 -4.12 -15.20
N ALA A 175 -16.21 -4.79 -16.31
CA ALA A 175 -15.33 -5.78 -16.91
C ALA A 175 -14.94 -5.32 -18.31
N PHE A 176 -13.64 -5.34 -18.61
CA PHE A 176 -13.11 -5.18 -19.95
C PHE A 176 -12.62 -6.51 -20.47
N VAL A 177 -13.03 -6.84 -21.69
CA VAL A 177 -12.49 -7.96 -22.48
C VAL A 177 -11.84 -7.37 -23.73
N LEU A 178 -10.55 -7.61 -23.89
CA LEU A 178 -9.78 -7.23 -25.05
C LEU A 178 -9.65 -8.45 -25.97
N ALA A 179 -10.28 -8.37 -27.13
CA ALA A 179 -10.10 -9.33 -28.21
C ALA A 179 -8.94 -8.86 -29.09
N VAL A 180 -7.88 -9.66 -29.19
CA VAL A 180 -6.69 -9.38 -30.00
C VAL A 180 -6.67 -10.37 -31.16
N SER A 181 -6.63 -9.87 -32.40
CA SER A 181 -6.56 -10.76 -33.57
C SER A 181 -5.18 -11.40 -33.69
N ASN A 182 -5.17 -12.69 -34.03
CA ASN A 182 -3.99 -13.44 -34.45
C ASN A 182 -3.57 -13.06 -35.88
N SER A 183 -4.49 -12.52 -36.69
CA SER A 183 -4.24 -12.02 -38.05
C SER A 183 -3.78 -10.54 -38.05
N ALA A 184 -3.59 -9.98 -39.24
CA ALA A 184 -3.18 -8.59 -39.41
C ALA A 184 -4.29 -7.58 -39.01
N SER A 185 -5.56 -7.98 -39.09
CA SER A 185 -6.69 -7.09 -38.79
C SER A 185 -7.88 -7.87 -38.23
N LEU A 186 -8.51 -7.33 -37.20
CA LEU A 186 -9.77 -7.84 -36.66
C LEU A 186 -11.01 -7.34 -37.41
N LEU A 187 -10.85 -6.42 -38.37
CA LEU A 187 -11.96 -5.83 -39.14
C LEU A 187 -12.50 -6.77 -40.24
N GLU A 188 -12.16 -8.04 -40.16
CA GLU A 188 -12.64 -9.10 -41.04
C GLU A 188 -13.94 -9.69 -40.49
N GLN A 189 -14.83 -10.11 -41.39
CA GLN A 189 -16.17 -10.60 -41.01
C GLN A 189 -16.10 -11.83 -40.10
N GLU A 190 -15.13 -12.71 -40.35
CA GLU A 190 -14.90 -13.93 -39.59
C GLU A 190 -14.47 -13.60 -38.15
N THR A 191 -13.46 -12.76 -37.99
CA THR A 191 -12.98 -12.31 -36.68
C THR A 191 -14.06 -11.56 -35.90
N LEU A 192 -14.84 -10.69 -36.55
CA LEU A 192 -15.96 -10.00 -35.87
C LEU A 192 -17.09 -10.96 -35.47
N SER A 193 -17.34 -12.00 -36.25
CA SER A 193 -18.32 -13.04 -35.89
C SER A 193 -17.87 -13.83 -34.67
N GLU A 194 -16.58 -14.10 -34.56
CA GLU A 194 -15.99 -14.76 -33.40
C GLU A 194 -16.03 -13.84 -32.15
N ILE A 195 -15.76 -12.54 -32.31
CA ILE A 195 -15.91 -11.53 -31.26
C ILE A 195 -17.38 -11.41 -30.80
N ASP A 196 -18.36 -11.49 -31.72
CA ASP A 196 -19.79 -11.46 -31.38
C ASP A 196 -20.22 -12.70 -30.59
N ARG A 197 -19.70 -13.89 -30.93
CA ARG A 197 -19.92 -15.12 -30.14
C ARG A 197 -19.35 -14.99 -28.73
N LEU A 198 -18.16 -14.40 -28.60
CA LEU A 198 -17.56 -14.11 -27.29
C LEU A 198 -18.42 -13.11 -26.49
N ASP A 199 -18.89 -12.04 -27.11
CA ASP A 199 -19.74 -11.03 -26.48
C ASP A 199 -21.12 -11.59 -26.06
N GLU A 200 -21.71 -12.49 -26.84
CA GLU A 200 -22.93 -13.22 -26.45
C GLU A 200 -22.68 -14.15 -25.26
N ALA A 201 -21.57 -14.90 -25.28
CA ALA A 201 -21.22 -15.80 -24.19
C ALA A 201 -21.00 -15.04 -22.87
N VAL A 202 -20.30 -13.89 -22.90
CA VAL A 202 -20.09 -13.05 -21.70
C VAL A 202 -21.41 -12.49 -21.18
N ARG A 203 -22.30 -12.02 -22.06
CA ARG A 203 -23.62 -11.50 -21.65
C ARG A 203 -24.56 -12.58 -21.14
N ALA A 204 -24.36 -13.84 -21.51
CA ALA A 204 -25.11 -14.99 -21.02
C ALA A 204 -24.64 -15.50 -19.65
N LEU A 205 -23.53 -14.97 -19.11
CA LEU A 205 -23.02 -15.39 -17.81
C LEU A 205 -23.97 -14.99 -16.69
N SER A 206 -24.23 -15.95 -15.81
CA SER A 206 -24.92 -15.77 -14.54
C SER A 206 -23.97 -15.97 -13.39
N ALA A 207 -24.16 -15.20 -12.32
CA ALA A 207 -23.47 -15.35 -11.06
C ALA A 207 -24.40 -15.93 -10.00
N THR A 208 -23.84 -16.61 -9.00
CA THR A 208 -24.62 -17.18 -7.89
C THR A 208 -24.46 -16.30 -6.66
N GLY A 209 -25.54 -15.64 -6.24
CA GLY A 209 -25.56 -14.82 -5.02
C GLY A 209 -25.48 -15.68 -3.75
N GLU A 210 -25.22 -15.02 -2.61
CA GLU A 210 -25.10 -15.67 -1.29
C GLU A 210 -26.34 -16.50 -0.90
N ASN A 211 -27.53 -16.08 -1.35
CA ASN A 211 -28.79 -16.77 -1.10
C ASN A 211 -29.13 -17.85 -2.15
N GLY A 212 -28.18 -18.21 -3.03
CA GLY A 212 -28.40 -19.13 -4.15
C GLY A 212 -29.20 -18.53 -5.32
N THR A 213 -29.50 -17.24 -5.27
CA THR A 213 -30.19 -16.51 -6.36
C THR A 213 -29.25 -16.33 -7.54
N GLN A 214 -29.69 -16.68 -8.75
CA GLN A 214 -28.93 -16.40 -9.96
C GLN A 214 -29.05 -14.92 -10.35
N ILE A 215 -27.90 -14.26 -10.53
CA ILE A 215 -27.76 -12.88 -10.95
C ILE A 215 -27.32 -12.88 -12.40
N GLN A 216 -28.21 -12.45 -13.30
CA GLN A 216 -27.91 -12.34 -14.72
C GLN A 216 -27.30 -10.98 -15.07
N TYR A 217 -26.47 -10.92 -16.12
CA TYR A 217 -25.85 -9.67 -16.57
C TYR A 217 -26.87 -8.55 -16.83
N ASN A 218 -28.04 -8.88 -17.39
CA ASN A 218 -29.10 -7.91 -17.70
C ASN A 218 -29.69 -7.20 -16.47
N GLU A 219 -29.57 -7.78 -15.28
CA GLU A 219 -30.06 -7.20 -14.03
C GLU A 219 -29.07 -6.18 -13.44
N VAL A 220 -27.78 -6.42 -13.64
CA VAL A 220 -26.68 -5.65 -13.06
C VAL A 220 -26.01 -4.67 -14.04
N CYS A 221 -26.30 -4.78 -15.34
CA CYS A 221 -25.74 -3.90 -16.37
C CYS A 221 -26.15 -2.43 -16.16
N SER A 222 -25.27 -1.51 -16.54
CA SER A 222 -25.57 -0.08 -16.61
C SER A 222 -26.48 0.24 -17.79
N MET A 223 -27.52 1.04 -17.55
CA MET A 223 -28.60 1.30 -18.51
C MET A 223 -28.33 2.52 -19.39
N SER A 224 -28.75 2.45 -20.65
CA SER A 224 -28.80 3.58 -21.57
C SER A 224 -30.14 3.58 -22.30
N GLY A 225 -31.09 4.40 -21.84
CA GLY A 225 -32.40 4.52 -22.48
C GLY A 225 -33.25 3.24 -22.37
N GLY A 226 -33.19 2.55 -21.22
CA GLY A 226 -34.00 1.36 -20.93
C GLY A 226 -33.39 0.01 -21.35
N TYR A 227 -32.22 0.02 -21.99
CA TYR A 227 -31.49 -1.19 -22.37
C TYR A 227 -30.07 -1.18 -21.79
N CYS A 228 -29.45 -2.35 -21.63
CA CYS A 228 -28.03 -2.42 -21.25
C CYS A 228 -27.16 -1.67 -22.26
N THR A 229 -26.18 -0.94 -21.74
CA THR A 229 -25.17 -0.28 -22.58
C THR A 229 -24.44 -1.33 -23.43
N PRO A 230 -24.30 -1.12 -24.75
CA PRO A 230 -23.60 -2.07 -25.61
C PRO A 230 -22.12 -2.16 -25.22
N SER A 231 -21.57 -3.37 -25.23
CA SER A 231 -20.16 -3.63 -24.86
C SER A 231 -19.18 -2.90 -25.78
N ASN A 232 -19.50 -2.84 -27.07
CA ASN A 232 -18.78 -2.05 -28.05
C ASN A 232 -19.76 -1.50 -29.11
N PRO A 233 -19.81 -0.17 -29.33
CA PRO A 233 -20.76 0.44 -30.26
C PRO A 233 -20.48 0.08 -31.72
N LEU A 234 -19.23 -0.18 -32.11
CA LEU A 234 -18.88 -0.63 -33.46
C LEU A 234 -19.33 -2.07 -33.70
N LEU A 235 -19.10 -2.96 -32.73
CA LEU A 235 -19.58 -4.35 -32.80
C LEU A 235 -21.11 -4.40 -32.86
N PHE A 236 -21.78 -3.61 -32.02
CA PHE A 236 -23.25 -3.49 -32.04
C PHE A 236 -23.79 -3.01 -33.39
N ALA A 237 -23.13 -2.03 -34.01
CA ALA A 237 -23.48 -1.53 -35.33
C ALA A 237 -23.35 -2.60 -36.42
N TRP A 238 -22.24 -3.33 -36.40
CA TRP A 238 -21.99 -4.44 -37.31
C TRP A 238 -22.97 -5.60 -37.08
N LYS A 239 -23.37 -5.87 -35.84
CA LYS A 239 -24.39 -6.86 -35.50
C LYS A 239 -25.76 -6.50 -36.06
N THR A 240 -26.12 -5.23 -35.97
CA THR A 240 -27.39 -4.71 -36.51
C THR A 240 -27.39 -4.71 -38.04
N ASN A 241 -26.24 -4.45 -38.66
CA ASN A 241 -26.08 -4.46 -40.11
C ASN A 241 -24.81 -5.23 -40.51
N ARG A 242 -24.95 -6.53 -40.80
CA ARG A 242 -23.84 -7.40 -41.21
C ARG A 242 -23.16 -6.98 -42.52
N ASN A 243 -23.82 -6.13 -43.32
CA ASN A 243 -23.30 -5.56 -44.57
C ASN A 243 -22.61 -4.20 -44.36
N LEU A 244 -22.39 -3.77 -43.11
CA LEU A 244 -21.68 -2.53 -42.80
C LEU A 244 -20.28 -2.57 -43.45
N ASN A 245 -19.97 -1.57 -44.26
CA ASN A 245 -18.67 -1.51 -44.93
C ASN A 245 -17.57 -1.09 -43.94
N LEU A 246 -16.93 -2.09 -43.33
CA LEU A 246 -15.87 -1.93 -42.34
C LEU A 246 -14.60 -1.26 -42.91
N ARG A 247 -14.46 -1.21 -44.24
CA ARG A 247 -13.32 -0.57 -44.92
C ARG A 247 -13.45 0.95 -45.02
N ASN A 248 -14.64 1.51 -44.78
CA ASN A 248 -14.90 2.95 -44.85
C ASN A 248 -15.14 3.57 -43.47
N ILE A 249 -14.37 3.13 -42.47
CA ILE A 249 -14.42 3.65 -41.11
C ILE A 249 -13.33 4.71 -40.94
N THR A 250 -13.69 5.85 -40.35
CA THR A 250 -12.75 6.94 -40.04
C THR A 250 -12.24 6.84 -38.60
N PHE A 251 -10.99 7.25 -38.38
CA PHE A 251 -10.32 7.28 -37.08
C PHE A 251 -9.75 8.69 -36.80
N PRO A 252 -9.79 9.21 -35.55
CA PRO A 252 -10.18 8.56 -34.29
C PRO A 252 -11.69 8.55 -34.00
N ALA A 253 -12.48 9.25 -34.80
CA ALA A 253 -13.93 9.34 -34.65
C ALA A 253 -14.66 8.85 -35.90
N TYR A 254 -15.76 8.13 -35.69
CA TYR A 254 -16.63 7.62 -36.74
C TYR A 254 -18.07 8.03 -36.47
N ILE A 255 -18.75 8.55 -37.50
CA ILE A 255 -20.15 8.99 -37.38
C ILE A 255 -21.05 7.84 -37.84
N LEU A 256 -21.84 7.31 -36.90
CA LEU A 256 -22.80 6.26 -37.16
C LEU A 256 -24.20 6.75 -36.80
N ALA A 257 -25.11 6.76 -37.78
CA ALA A 257 -26.51 7.19 -37.59
C ALA A 257 -26.64 8.56 -36.87
N GLY A 258 -25.77 9.52 -37.21
CA GLY A 258 -25.75 10.86 -36.60
C GLY A 258 -25.10 10.96 -35.22
N ARG A 259 -24.57 9.85 -34.66
CA ARG A 259 -23.81 9.85 -33.41
C ARG A 259 -22.32 9.65 -33.67
N THR A 260 -21.49 10.46 -33.03
CA THR A 260 -20.03 10.35 -33.10
C THR A 260 -19.53 9.30 -32.10
N ILE A 261 -18.87 8.26 -32.60
CA ILE A 261 -18.23 7.21 -31.82
C ILE A 261 -16.72 7.45 -31.80
N TYR A 262 -16.13 7.47 -30.61
CA TYR A 262 -14.68 7.67 -30.45
C TYR A 262 -13.93 6.32 -30.42
N LEU A 263 -13.49 5.88 -31.60
CA LEU A 263 -12.85 4.59 -31.82
C LEU A 263 -11.46 4.48 -31.20
N ALA A 264 -10.76 5.58 -30.96
CA ALA A 264 -9.43 5.55 -30.33
C ALA A 264 -9.44 4.99 -28.89
N SER A 265 -10.59 4.97 -28.23
CA SER A 265 -10.75 4.31 -26.93
C SER A 265 -11.18 2.84 -27.04
N LEU A 266 -11.55 2.37 -28.24
CA LEU A 266 -12.16 1.06 -28.46
C LEU A 266 -11.27 0.12 -29.27
N LEU A 267 -10.43 0.66 -30.15
CA LEU A 267 -9.55 -0.10 -31.03
C LEU A 267 -8.09 0.20 -30.70
N GLY A 268 -7.24 -0.82 -30.78
CA GLY A 268 -5.80 -0.75 -30.57
C GLY A 268 -5.02 -1.35 -31.73
N GLY A 269 -3.74 -0.96 -31.87
CA GLY A 269 -2.89 -1.44 -32.96
C GLY A 269 -3.43 -1.06 -34.34
N THR A 270 -3.85 0.20 -34.51
CA THR A 270 -4.50 0.68 -35.73
C THR A 270 -3.49 1.11 -36.80
N VAL A 271 -3.69 0.67 -38.04
CA VAL A 271 -2.98 1.17 -39.22
C VAL A 271 -3.91 2.11 -39.98
N LEU A 272 -3.42 3.33 -40.25
CA LEU A 272 -4.20 4.41 -40.83
C LEU A 272 -3.76 4.69 -42.27
N GLY A 273 -4.74 4.86 -43.15
CA GLY A 273 -4.56 5.20 -44.55
C GLY A 273 -4.58 6.71 -44.80
N GLU A 274 -5.20 7.07 -45.92
CA GLU A 274 -5.30 8.45 -46.38
C GLU A 274 -6.05 9.36 -45.39
N SER A 275 -5.71 10.65 -45.43
CA SER A 275 -6.34 11.68 -44.60
C SER A 275 -7.65 12.14 -45.25
N LEU A 276 -8.73 12.07 -44.47
CA LEU A 276 -10.05 12.57 -44.80
C LEU A 276 -10.37 13.77 -43.89
N GLY A 277 -9.81 14.93 -44.24
CA GLY A 277 -9.89 16.14 -43.41
C GLY A 277 -9.21 15.95 -42.05
N SER A 278 -9.98 16.09 -40.96
CA SER A 278 -9.48 15.93 -39.59
C SER A 278 -9.31 14.48 -39.14
N SER A 279 -9.85 13.51 -39.91
CA SER A 279 -9.78 12.08 -39.61
C SER A 279 -8.96 11.34 -40.67
N ARG A 280 -8.61 10.09 -40.40
CA ARG A 280 -7.92 9.21 -41.36
C ARG A 280 -8.72 7.94 -41.58
N LEU A 281 -8.57 7.33 -42.74
CA LEU A 281 -9.19 6.03 -43.03
C LEU A 281 -8.56 4.95 -42.15
N LEU A 282 -9.37 4.14 -41.47
CA LEU A 282 -8.92 3.00 -40.69
C LEU A 282 -8.73 1.80 -41.62
N LEU A 283 -7.48 1.39 -41.85
CA LEU A 283 -7.18 0.25 -42.72
C LEU A 283 -7.18 -1.07 -41.96
N GLN A 284 -6.55 -1.08 -40.78
CA GLN A 284 -6.41 -2.27 -39.95
C GLN A 284 -6.51 -1.89 -38.48
N ALA A 285 -6.99 -2.83 -37.66
CA ALA A 285 -6.94 -2.74 -36.20
C ALA A 285 -6.61 -4.12 -35.63
N LYS A 286 -5.71 -4.18 -34.66
CA LYS A 286 -5.24 -5.46 -34.09
C LYS A 286 -5.99 -5.87 -32.82
N ALA A 287 -6.52 -4.92 -32.06
CA ALA A 287 -7.28 -5.23 -30.85
C ALA A 287 -8.59 -4.43 -30.76
N MET A 288 -9.63 -5.05 -30.19
CA MET A 288 -10.93 -4.45 -29.90
C MET A 288 -11.27 -4.65 -28.43
N ARG A 289 -11.64 -3.56 -27.76
CA ARG A 289 -12.09 -3.55 -26.36
C ARG A 289 -13.61 -3.66 -26.28
N LEU A 290 -14.09 -4.64 -25.52
CA LEU A 290 -15.47 -4.82 -25.10
C LEU A 290 -15.59 -4.37 -23.64
N GLY A 291 -16.49 -3.45 -23.34
CA GLY A 291 -16.69 -2.88 -22.01
C GLY A 291 -18.07 -3.15 -21.43
N TYR A 292 -18.11 -3.98 -20.40
CA TYR A 292 -19.32 -4.33 -19.67
C TYR A 292 -19.37 -3.48 -18.40
N PHE A 293 -20.17 -2.41 -18.44
CA PHE A 293 -20.35 -1.52 -17.30
C PHE A 293 -21.54 -1.98 -16.45
N LEU A 294 -21.36 -1.96 -15.14
CA LEU A 294 -22.33 -2.44 -14.16
C LEU A 294 -22.73 -1.33 -13.20
N LYS A 295 -23.91 -1.49 -12.59
CA LYS A 295 -24.45 -0.56 -11.60
C LYS A 295 -23.54 -0.48 -10.37
N THR A 296 -23.42 0.73 -9.82
CA THR A 296 -22.51 1.03 -8.71
C THR A 296 -23.24 1.61 -7.49
N GLU A 297 -24.57 1.74 -7.53
CA GLU A 297 -25.36 2.40 -6.48
C GLU A 297 -26.11 1.38 -5.60
N GLY A 298 -26.13 1.62 -4.28
CA GLY A 298 -26.94 0.86 -3.32
C GLY A 298 -26.64 -0.65 -3.29
N GLU A 299 -27.70 -1.45 -3.16
CA GLU A 299 -27.63 -2.92 -3.12
C GLU A 299 -27.10 -3.53 -4.44
N ASP A 300 -27.37 -2.86 -5.57
CA ASP A 300 -26.90 -3.30 -6.89
C ASP A 300 -25.37 -3.30 -6.99
N ASN A 301 -24.66 -2.51 -6.17
CA ASN A 301 -23.20 -2.51 -6.12
C ASN A 301 -22.67 -3.89 -5.67
N GLN A 302 -23.24 -4.47 -4.60
CA GLN A 302 -22.80 -5.76 -4.08
C GLN A 302 -23.09 -6.88 -5.08
N ARG A 303 -24.30 -6.87 -5.67
CA ARG A 303 -24.68 -7.82 -6.73
C ARG A 303 -23.76 -7.74 -7.94
N SER A 304 -23.37 -6.52 -8.34
CA SER A 304 -22.44 -6.29 -9.44
C SER A 304 -21.04 -6.83 -9.13
N LYS A 305 -20.56 -6.65 -7.89
CA LYS A 305 -19.29 -7.23 -7.44
C LYS A 305 -19.31 -8.76 -7.47
N THR A 306 -20.37 -9.39 -6.97
CA THR A 306 -20.56 -10.85 -7.05
C THR A 306 -20.52 -11.32 -8.51
N TRP A 307 -21.19 -10.60 -9.41
CA TRP A 307 -21.15 -10.93 -10.84
C TRP A 307 -19.74 -10.81 -11.43
N LEU A 308 -18.97 -9.79 -11.05
CA LEU A 308 -17.58 -9.63 -11.51
C LEU A 308 -16.66 -10.77 -11.04
N ILE A 309 -16.84 -11.24 -9.80
CA ILE A 309 -16.06 -12.37 -9.26
C ILE A 309 -16.34 -13.65 -10.07
N ASP A 310 -17.63 -13.95 -10.31
CA ASP A 310 -18.01 -15.13 -11.10
C ASP A 310 -17.63 -15.00 -12.57
N PHE A 311 -17.67 -13.79 -13.13
CA PHE A 311 -17.15 -13.48 -14.46
C PHE A 311 -15.65 -13.85 -14.56
N LEU A 312 -14.82 -13.46 -13.60
CA LEU A 312 -13.38 -13.78 -13.57
C LEU A 312 -13.10 -15.29 -13.51
N ASN A 313 -13.98 -16.06 -12.86
CA ASN A 313 -13.87 -17.51 -12.79
C ASN A 313 -14.27 -18.19 -14.11
N GLN A 314 -15.32 -17.70 -14.75
CA GLN A 314 -15.89 -18.30 -15.97
C GLN A 314 -15.14 -17.89 -17.24
N VAL A 315 -14.69 -16.63 -17.34
CA VAL A 315 -14.04 -16.07 -18.54
C VAL A 315 -12.78 -16.83 -18.95
N LYS A 316 -12.06 -17.42 -17.97
CA LYS A 316 -10.87 -18.26 -18.19
C LYS A 316 -11.14 -19.47 -19.09
N ASN A 317 -12.35 -20.01 -19.04
CA ASN A 317 -12.74 -21.19 -19.79
C ASN A 317 -13.43 -20.84 -21.11
N LEU A 318 -13.88 -19.59 -21.29
CA LEU A 318 -14.63 -19.17 -22.47
C LEU A 318 -13.84 -19.34 -23.77
N GLU A 319 -12.54 -19.01 -23.75
CA GLU A 319 -11.67 -19.16 -24.92
C GLU A 319 -11.64 -20.61 -25.43
N LYS A 320 -11.51 -21.57 -24.50
CA LYS A 320 -11.51 -23.00 -24.81
C LYS A 320 -12.90 -23.52 -25.18
N SER A 321 -13.94 -23.11 -24.46
CA SER A 321 -15.30 -23.62 -24.69
C SER A 321 -15.90 -23.14 -26.01
N LEU A 322 -15.54 -21.93 -26.45
CA LEU A 322 -16.01 -21.36 -27.72
C LEU A 322 -15.17 -21.81 -28.92
N ALA A 323 -14.06 -22.51 -28.68
CA ALA A 323 -13.05 -22.87 -29.69
C ALA A 323 -12.63 -21.65 -30.51
N LEU A 324 -12.14 -20.62 -29.81
CA LEU A 324 -11.65 -19.41 -30.45
C LEU A 324 -10.30 -19.70 -31.14
N GLU A 325 -10.20 -19.40 -32.43
CA GLU A 325 -9.01 -19.66 -33.27
C GLU A 325 -8.39 -18.37 -33.80
N THR A 326 -9.22 -17.37 -34.13
CA THR A 326 -8.74 -16.13 -34.76
C THR A 326 -8.41 -15.04 -33.75
N ILE A 327 -8.91 -15.14 -32.51
CA ILE A 327 -8.69 -14.14 -31.46
C ILE A 327 -8.07 -14.73 -30.19
N GLN A 328 -7.19 -13.95 -29.58
CA GLN A 328 -6.74 -14.13 -28.21
C GLN A 328 -7.56 -13.21 -27.28
N VAL A 329 -7.94 -13.73 -26.12
CA VAL A 329 -8.78 -13.00 -25.16
C VAL A 329 -7.95 -12.61 -23.93
N VAL A 330 -7.95 -11.31 -23.61
CA VAL A 330 -7.38 -10.76 -22.37
C VAL A 330 -8.48 -10.04 -21.63
N TYR A 331 -8.54 -10.14 -20.30
CA TYR A 331 -9.62 -9.54 -19.52
C TYR A 331 -9.07 -8.83 -18.28
N PHE A 332 -9.80 -7.81 -17.83
CA PHE A 332 -9.50 -7.04 -16.63
C PHE A 332 -10.80 -6.45 -16.07
N THR A 333 -10.93 -6.37 -14.74
CA THR A 333 -12.12 -5.84 -14.07
C THR A 333 -11.75 -4.78 -13.05
N SER A 334 -12.73 -3.99 -12.60
CA SER A 334 -12.54 -3.05 -11.48
C SER A 334 -12.09 -3.74 -10.19
N LEU A 335 -12.45 -5.01 -9.97
CA LEU A 335 -12.06 -5.79 -8.78
C LEU A 335 -10.70 -6.47 -8.91
N SER A 336 -10.16 -6.62 -10.13
CA SER A 336 -8.92 -7.37 -10.35
C SER A 336 -7.77 -6.83 -9.50
N ARG A 337 -7.65 -5.50 -9.34
CA ARG A 337 -6.60 -4.89 -8.51
C ARG A 337 -6.72 -5.26 -7.04
N GLN A 338 -7.95 -5.24 -6.51
CA GLN A 338 -8.24 -5.59 -5.11
C GLN A 338 -7.99 -7.08 -4.85
N LEU A 339 -8.48 -7.95 -5.73
CA LEU A 339 -8.36 -9.40 -5.59
C LEU A 339 -6.89 -9.86 -5.67
N GLU A 340 -6.10 -9.31 -6.59
CA GLU A 340 -4.66 -9.62 -6.68
C GLU A 340 -3.90 -9.15 -5.43
N PHE A 341 -4.27 -7.99 -4.87
CA PHE A 341 -3.69 -7.51 -3.62
C PHE A 341 -4.03 -8.42 -2.43
N GLU A 342 -5.30 -8.85 -2.32
CA GLU A 342 -5.74 -9.78 -1.28
C GLU A 342 -5.08 -11.16 -1.42
N ALA A 343 -5.01 -11.70 -2.65
CA ALA A 343 -4.36 -12.97 -2.93
C ALA A 343 -2.87 -12.93 -2.58
N THR A 344 -2.17 -11.85 -2.98
CA THR A 344 -0.77 -11.64 -2.60
C THR A 344 -0.62 -11.59 -1.08
N SER A 345 -1.50 -10.85 -0.39
CA SER A 345 -1.47 -10.76 1.07
C SER A 345 -1.63 -12.13 1.74
N LYS A 346 -2.56 -12.97 1.26
CA LYS A 346 -2.76 -14.35 1.76
C LYS A 346 -1.53 -15.24 1.59
N THR A 347 -0.74 -15.06 0.53
CA THR A 347 0.50 -15.83 0.32
C THR A 347 1.65 -15.38 1.23
N VAL A 348 1.65 -14.12 1.70
CA VAL A 348 2.71 -13.57 2.56
C VAL A 348 2.48 -13.86 4.05
N ILE A 349 1.23 -13.94 4.52
CA ILE A 349 0.89 -14.28 5.92
C ILE A 349 1.65 -15.50 6.48
N PRO A 350 1.73 -16.67 5.80
CA PRO A 350 2.47 -17.82 6.32
C PRO A 350 3.99 -17.57 6.45
N LEU A 351 4.57 -16.71 5.58
CA LEU A 351 5.98 -16.35 5.67
C LEU A 351 6.27 -15.54 6.93
N PHE A 352 5.35 -14.66 7.36
CA PHE A 352 5.47 -13.97 8.65
C PHE A 352 5.46 -14.94 9.82
N HIS A 353 4.56 -15.93 9.82
CA HIS A 353 4.54 -16.97 10.85
C HIS A 353 5.87 -17.74 10.94
N LEU A 354 6.47 -18.09 9.81
CA LEU A 354 7.80 -18.70 9.77
C LEU A 354 8.87 -17.76 10.33
N ALA A 355 8.85 -16.48 9.95
CA ALA A 355 9.81 -15.49 10.44
C ALA A 355 9.71 -15.28 11.96
N TYR A 356 8.48 -15.21 12.51
CA TYR A 356 8.27 -15.17 13.96
C TYR A 356 8.87 -16.40 14.64
N LEU A 357 8.57 -17.59 14.14
CA LEU A 357 9.10 -18.83 14.71
C LEU A 357 10.63 -18.82 14.73
N LEU A 358 11.27 -18.40 13.64
CA LEU A 358 12.73 -18.33 13.54
C LEU A 358 13.33 -17.31 14.51
N ILE A 359 12.72 -16.13 14.66
CA ILE A 359 13.19 -15.11 15.63
C ILE A 359 13.06 -15.63 17.06
N ILE A 360 11.95 -16.30 17.39
CA ILE A 360 11.73 -16.86 18.74
C ILE A 360 12.74 -17.96 19.03
N ILE A 361 12.95 -18.89 18.08
CA ILE A 361 13.94 -19.96 18.21
C ILE A 361 15.34 -19.36 18.38
N PHE A 362 15.71 -18.39 17.55
CA PHE A 362 16.98 -17.68 17.68
C PHE A 362 17.10 -17.02 19.05
N ALA A 363 16.07 -16.31 19.52
CA ALA A 363 16.07 -15.64 20.81
C ALA A 363 16.31 -16.62 21.98
N VAL A 364 15.62 -17.75 21.93
CA VAL A 364 15.71 -18.82 22.93
C VAL A 364 17.08 -19.52 22.89
N ILE A 365 17.58 -19.87 21.71
CA ILE A 365 18.89 -20.53 21.54
C ILE A 365 20.03 -19.59 21.93
N SER A 366 19.98 -18.32 21.55
CA SER A 366 21.00 -17.33 21.93
C SER A 366 21.10 -17.11 23.44
N CYS A 367 20.01 -17.39 24.17
CA CYS A 367 19.98 -17.35 25.63
C CYS A 367 20.33 -18.69 26.31
N TYR A 368 20.58 -19.76 25.53
CA TYR A 368 20.97 -21.06 26.04
C TYR A 368 22.41 -21.04 26.58
N ARG A 369 22.62 -21.58 27.77
CA ARG A 369 23.94 -21.82 28.35
C ARG A 369 24.01 -23.19 29.00
N CYS A 370 25.17 -23.84 28.94
CA CYS A 370 25.39 -25.19 29.46
C CYS A 370 25.37 -25.28 31.01
N ASP A 371 25.36 -24.15 31.72
CA ASP A 371 25.23 -24.12 33.18
C ASP A 371 23.74 -24.18 33.59
N CYS A 372 23.28 -25.28 34.19
CA CYS A 372 21.88 -25.46 34.60
C CYS A 372 21.35 -24.37 35.57
N VAL A 373 22.22 -23.76 36.38
CA VAL A 373 21.85 -22.68 37.32
C VAL A 373 21.82 -21.30 36.65
N ARG A 374 22.52 -21.15 35.51
CA ARG A 374 22.62 -19.89 34.76
C ARG A 374 21.80 -19.90 33.47
N ASN A 375 21.14 -21.02 33.17
CA ASN A 375 20.25 -21.19 32.04
C ASN A 375 19.02 -20.28 32.21
N LYS A 376 18.88 -19.28 31.34
CA LYS A 376 17.81 -18.26 31.37
C LYS A 376 16.85 -18.43 30.19
N MET A 377 16.78 -19.63 29.62
CA MET A 377 15.90 -19.97 28.50
C MET A 377 14.42 -19.65 28.80
N CYS A 378 13.94 -19.94 30.01
CA CYS A 378 12.58 -19.57 30.43
C CYS A 378 12.38 -18.05 30.47
N VAL A 379 13.37 -17.28 30.90
CA VAL A 379 13.30 -15.81 30.95
C VAL A 379 13.20 -15.24 29.53
N ALA A 380 13.98 -15.76 28.59
CA ALA A 380 13.90 -15.37 27.19
C ALA A 380 12.53 -15.72 26.57
N ALA A 381 11.98 -16.90 26.88
CA ALA A 381 10.65 -17.28 26.43
C ALA A 381 9.55 -16.36 26.99
N PHE A 382 9.61 -16.02 28.29
CA PHE A 382 8.66 -15.08 28.90
C PHE A 382 8.80 -13.66 28.36
N GLY A 383 10.01 -13.20 28.03
CA GLY A 383 10.21 -11.89 27.40
C GLY A 383 9.60 -11.80 26.00
N VAL A 384 9.74 -12.85 25.18
CA VAL A 384 9.05 -12.96 23.89
C VAL A 384 7.53 -12.97 24.06
N ILE A 385 7.00 -13.75 25.01
CA ILE A 385 5.56 -13.79 25.30
C ILE A 385 5.05 -12.42 25.73
N SER A 386 5.81 -11.69 26.57
CA SER A 386 5.49 -10.33 26.99
C SER A 386 5.39 -9.37 25.79
N ALA A 387 6.34 -9.43 24.86
CA ALA A 387 6.28 -8.63 23.64
C ALA A 387 5.06 -8.97 22.77
N ALA A 388 4.69 -10.25 22.66
CA ALA A 388 3.48 -10.68 21.95
C ALA A 388 2.19 -10.19 22.65
N LEU A 389 2.13 -10.24 24.00
CA LEU A 389 1.01 -9.71 24.78
C LEU A 389 0.87 -8.19 24.60
N ALA A 390 1.98 -7.45 24.52
CA ALA A 390 1.95 -6.01 24.23
C ALA A 390 1.33 -5.70 22.86
N VAL A 391 1.66 -6.49 21.83
CA VAL A 391 1.00 -6.41 20.52
C VAL A 391 -0.50 -6.65 20.68
N VAL A 392 -0.93 -7.77 21.27
CA VAL A 392 -2.35 -8.10 21.45
C VAL A 392 -3.12 -6.99 22.16
N SER A 393 -2.53 -6.44 23.23
CA SER A 393 -3.08 -5.32 24.01
C SER A 393 -3.34 -4.09 23.14
N VAL A 394 -2.35 -3.65 22.36
CA VAL A 394 -2.49 -2.43 21.54
C VAL A 394 -3.45 -2.63 20.39
N PHE A 395 -3.40 -3.77 19.70
CA PHE A 395 -4.36 -4.05 18.63
C PHE A 395 -5.80 -4.12 19.15
N GLY A 396 -6.02 -4.75 20.30
CA GLY A 396 -7.33 -4.76 20.95
C GLY A 396 -7.80 -3.36 21.35
N LEU A 397 -6.91 -2.53 21.90
CA LEU A 397 -7.22 -1.12 22.21
C LEU A 397 -7.56 -0.30 20.95
N MET A 398 -6.82 -0.48 19.86
CA MET A 398 -7.07 0.23 18.60
C MET A 398 -8.45 -0.11 18.04
N LEU A 399 -8.84 -1.39 18.10
CA LEU A 399 -10.17 -1.83 17.70
C LEU A 399 -11.27 -1.29 18.63
N TYR A 400 -11.01 -1.17 19.94
CA TYR A 400 -11.94 -0.50 20.87
C TYR A 400 -12.18 0.97 20.54
N ILE A 401 -11.13 1.68 20.11
CA ILE A 401 -11.21 3.09 19.70
C ILE A 401 -11.88 3.23 18.32
N GLY A 402 -12.06 2.12 17.58
CA GLY A 402 -12.66 2.11 16.25
C GLY A 402 -11.68 2.44 15.13
N VAL A 403 -10.37 2.27 15.36
CA VAL A 403 -9.38 2.39 14.28
C VAL A 403 -9.52 1.18 13.36
N PRO A 404 -9.74 1.37 12.05
CA PRO A 404 -9.97 0.24 11.14
C PRO A 404 -8.69 -0.59 10.99
N PHE A 405 -8.87 -1.91 10.97
CA PHE A 405 -7.78 -2.85 10.75
C PHE A 405 -7.50 -2.95 9.25
N VAL A 406 -6.28 -2.62 8.85
CA VAL A 406 -5.84 -2.54 7.46
C VAL A 406 -4.66 -3.49 7.22
N THR A 407 -4.50 -3.97 6.00
CA THR A 407 -3.51 -5.04 5.69
C THR A 407 -2.09 -4.65 6.09
N ILE A 408 -1.71 -3.38 5.91
CA ILE A 408 -0.38 -2.89 6.31
C ILE A 408 -0.17 -2.91 7.83
N VAL A 409 -1.22 -2.67 8.62
CA VAL A 409 -1.18 -2.71 10.08
C VAL A 409 -1.03 -4.16 10.55
N ALA A 410 -1.59 -5.13 9.82
CA ALA A 410 -1.42 -6.56 10.10
C ALA A 410 0.05 -7.03 10.06
N ASN A 411 0.92 -6.33 9.32
CA ASN A 411 2.35 -6.64 9.22
C ASN A 411 3.19 -5.97 10.33
N SER A 412 2.64 -5.00 11.06
CA SER A 412 3.35 -4.27 12.12
C SER A 412 3.85 -5.12 13.30
N PRO A 413 3.20 -6.23 13.72
CA PRO A 413 3.69 -7.05 14.82
C PRO A 413 5.10 -7.61 14.59
N PHE A 414 5.49 -7.81 13.33
CA PHE A 414 6.84 -8.26 12.94
C PHE A 414 7.92 -7.25 13.33
N LEU A 415 7.70 -6.00 12.95
CA LEU A 415 8.64 -4.93 13.26
C LEU A 415 8.70 -4.68 14.77
N ILE A 416 7.54 -4.74 15.44
CA ILE A 416 7.42 -4.49 16.87
C ILE A 416 8.08 -5.60 17.68
N LEU A 417 7.89 -6.87 17.32
CA LEU A 417 8.56 -7.99 17.98
C LEU A 417 10.08 -7.88 17.86
N GLY A 418 10.60 -7.41 16.72
CA GLY A 418 12.03 -7.14 16.56
C GLY A 418 12.56 -6.12 17.57
N VAL A 419 11.87 -4.98 17.74
CA VAL A 419 12.25 -3.94 18.71
C VAL A 419 12.15 -4.46 20.16
N GLY A 420 11.06 -5.17 20.50
CA GLY A 420 10.87 -5.69 21.86
C GLY A 420 11.87 -6.77 22.26
N VAL A 421 12.27 -7.63 21.31
CA VAL A 421 13.29 -8.66 21.54
C VAL A 421 14.68 -8.05 21.74
N ASP A 422 15.01 -6.96 21.05
CA ASP A 422 16.28 -6.24 21.24
C ASP A 422 16.43 -5.69 22.67
N ASP A 423 15.39 -5.00 23.17
CA ASP A 423 15.37 -4.46 24.53
C ASP A 423 15.45 -5.57 25.60
N MET A 424 14.77 -6.71 25.35
CA MET A 424 14.86 -7.90 26.20
C MET A 424 16.32 -8.40 26.29
N PHE A 425 17.03 -8.49 25.16
CA PHE A 425 18.42 -8.96 25.15
C PHE A 425 19.36 -8.02 25.90
N ILE A 426 19.20 -6.71 25.75
CA ILE A 426 19.98 -5.70 26.48
C ILE A 426 19.78 -5.89 28.00
N MET A 427 18.53 -6.08 28.44
CA MET A 427 18.21 -6.28 29.85
C MET A 427 18.76 -7.60 30.39
N ILE A 428 18.62 -8.72 29.66
CA ILE A 428 19.17 -10.02 30.05
C ILE A 428 20.70 -9.95 30.15
N SER A 429 21.36 -9.27 29.21
CA SER A 429 22.83 -9.10 29.20
C SER A 429 23.31 -8.35 30.43
N ALA A 430 22.63 -7.27 30.84
CA ALA A 430 22.94 -6.55 32.07
C ALA A 430 22.65 -7.38 33.33
N TRP A 431 21.53 -8.10 33.37
CA TRP A 431 21.16 -9.00 34.47
C TRP A 431 22.14 -10.18 34.64
N GLN A 432 22.89 -10.54 33.60
CA GLN A 432 23.95 -11.56 33.71
C GLN A 432 25.25 -11.03 34.34
N LYS A 433 25.45 -9.70 34.33
CA LYS A 433 26.62 -9.02 34.89
C LYS A 433 26.45 -8.63 36.37
N THR A 434 25.24 -8.73 36.92
CA THR A 434 24.99 -8.52 38.36
C THR A 434 25.64 -9.59 39.20
N ASN A 435 26.00 -9.25 40.44
CA ASN A 435 26.44 -10.23 41.43
C ASN A 435 25.29 -11.20 41.78
N ILE A 436 25.60 -12.49 41.88
CA ILE A 436 24.61 -13.56 42.15
C ILE A 436 24.18 -13.56 43.62
N VAL A 437 25.03 -13.04 44.51
CA VAL A 437 24.82 -13.04 45.97
C VAL A 437 23.83 -11.95 46.42
N ASP A 438 23.65 -10.90 45.62
CA ASP A 438 22.80 -9.76 45.96
C ASP A 438 21.31 -10.16 45.92
N ASN A 439 20.49 -9.49 46.74
CA ASN A 439 19.05 -9.72 46.78
C ASN A 439 18.38 -9.34 45.44
N LEU A 440 17.23 -9.96 45.11
CA LEU A 440 16.47 -9.68 43.88
C LEU A 440 16.25 -8.17 43.65
N LYS A 441 15.83 -7.44 44.69
CA LYS A 441 15.61 -5.98 44.67
C LYS A 441 16.87 -5.18 44.34
N GLU A 442 18.02 -5.58 44.87
CA GLU A 442 19.31 -4.91 44.64
C GLU A 442 19.80 -5.16 43.22
N ARG A 443 19.69 -6.40 42.76
CA ARG A 443 20.05 -6.78 41.38
C ARG A 443 19.17 -6.07 40.35
N MET A 444 17.86 -5.98 40.60
CA MET A 444 16.93 -5.31 39.68
C MET A 444 17.20 -3.81 39.63
N SER A 445 17.45 -3.21 40.80
CA SER A 445 17.85 -1.81 40.94
C SER A 445 19.15 -1.50 40.16
N ASP A 446 20.18 -2.36 40.29
CA ASP A 446 21.46 -2.19 39.58
C ASP A 446 21.29 -2.31 38.05
N VAL A 447 20.52 -3.29 37.57
CA VAL A 447 20.24 -3.43 36.13
C VAL A 447 19.54 -2.21 35.58
N TYR A 448 18.45 -1.77 36.22
CA TYR A 448 17.67 -0.63 35.73
C TYR A 448 18.49 0.65 35.69
N SER A 449 19.38 0.87 36.67
CA SER A 449 20.27 2.03 36.68
C SER A 449 21.22 2.09 35.46
N LYS A 450 21.56 0.93 34.89
CA LYS A 450 22.53 0.77 33.79
C LYS A 450 21.90 0.73 32.40
N VAL A 451 20.72 0.11 32.24
CA VAL A 451 20.12 -0.10 30.90
C VAL A 451 18.88 0.72 30.61
N ALA A 452 18.10 1.12 31.63
CA ALA A 452 16.79 1.72 31.40
C ALA A 452 16.88 3.09 30.69
N VAL A 453 17.95 3.86 30.93
CA VAL A 453 18.20 5.12 30.22
C VAL A 453 18.40 4.88 28.72
N SER A 454 19.21 3.87 28.35
CA SER A 454 19.44 3.52 26.94
C SER A 454 18.15 3.08 26.26
N ILE A 455 17.40 2.15 26.88
CA ILE A 455 16.12 1.65 26.35
C ILE A 455 15.13 2.81 26.16
N THR A 456 15.05 3.73 27.13
CA THR A 456 14.16 4.90 27.04
C THR A 456 14.54 5.80 25.85
N ILE A 457 15.83 6.02 25.60
CA ILE A 457 16.30 6.79 24.44
C ILE A 457 15.90 6.11 23.13
N THR A 458 16.09 4.79 23.02
CA THR A 458 15.67 4.03 21.84
C THR A 458 14.15 4.11 21.64
N THR A 459 13.38 3.97 22.73
CA THR A 459 11.91 4.09 22.75
C THR A 459 11.46 5.45 22.23
N VAL A 460 12.00 6.54 22.78
CA VAL A 460 11.65 7.90 22.40
C VAL A 460 12.03 8.16 20.94
N THR A 461 13.17 7.66 20.50
CA THR A 461 13.61 7.80 19.11
C THR A 461 12.65 7.06 18.16
N ASN A 462 12.23 5.84 18.51
CA ASN A 462 11.24 5.08 17.74
C ASN A 462 9.88 5.80 17.71
N VAL A 463 9.40 6.31 18.85
CA VAL A 463 8.15 7.09 18.93
C VAL A 463 8.24 8.34 18.05
N LEU A 464 9.36 9.08 18.08
CA LEU A 464 9.56 10.25 17.22
C LEU A 464 9.60 9.87 15.74
N ALA A 465 10.26 8.75 15.39
CA ALA A 465 10.28 8.24 14.02
C ALA A 465 8.86 7.90 13.54
N PHE A 466 8.07 7.15 14.32
CA PHE A 466 6.70 6.84 13.96
C PHE A 466 5.79 8.08 13.97
N TYR A 467 6.04 9.07 14.83
CA TYR A 467 5.30 10.32 14.81
C TYR A 467 5.40 11.04 13.46
N THR A 468 6.55 10.96 12.78
CA THR A 468 6.67 11.50 11.41
C THR A 468 5.74 10.78 10.42
N GLY A 469 5.48 9.49 10.62
CA GLY A 469 4.52 8.69 9.86
C GLY A 469 3.06 9.10 10.10
N ILE A 470 2.72 9.50 11.34
CA ILE A 470 1.40 10.04 11.70
C ILE A 470 1.14 11.39 11.00
N MET A 471 2.18 12.19 10.80
CA MET A 471 2.08 13.49 10.10
C MET A 471 1.92 13.36 8.58
N THR A 472 2.03 12.15 8.02
CA THR A 472 1.81 11.93 6.58
C THR A 472 0.34 12.09 6.22
N SER A 473 0.06 12.40 4.96
CA SER A 473 -1.32 12.54 4.46
C SER A 473 -1.98 11.20 4.09
N PHE A 474 -1.27 10.07 4.19
CA PHE A 474 -1.76 8.76 3.76
C PHE A 474 -2.36 8.00 4.95
N ARG A 475 -3.61 7.57 4.80
CA ARG A 475 -4.37 6.92 5.87
C ARG A 475 -3.73 5.61 6.36
N SER A 476 -3.24 4.79 5.43
CA SER A 476 -2.48 3.57 5.73
C SER A 476 -1.30 3.82 6.67
N LEU A 477 -0.48 4.82 6.33
CA LEU A 477 0.71 5.16 7.10
C LEU A 477 0.35 5.76 8.45
N GLN A 478 -0.73 6.57 8.53
CA GLN A 478 -1.23 7.07 9.80
C GLN A 478 -1.64 5.93 10.73
N TYR A 479 -2.47 4.99 10.28
CA TYR A 479 -2.91 3.86 11.09
C TYR A 479 -1.76 2.94 11.52
N PHE A 480 -0.85 2.64 10.59
CA PHE A 480 0.36 1.91 10.89
C PHE A 480 1.21 2.60 11.96
N SER A 481 1.46 3.90 11.78
CA SER A 481 2.35 4.65 12.67
C SER A 481 1.74 4.91 14.03
N VAL A 482 0.43 5.12 14.12
CA VAL A 482 -0.30 5.16 15.39
C VAL A 482 -0.14 3.82 16.10
N SER A 483 -0.48 2.71 15.44
CA SER A 483 -0.37 1.37 16.03
C SER A 483 1.05 1.07 16.51
N ALA A 484 2.06 1.39 15.70
CA ALA A 484 3.47 1.22 16.04
C ALA A 484 3.88 2.10 17.24
N THR A 485 3.49 3.37 17.28
CA THR A 485 3.81 4.29 18.39
C THR A 485 3.28 3.78 19.72
N TYR A 486 2.00 3.39 19.77
CA TYR A 486 1.39 2.87 20.99
C TYR A 486 2.01 1.53 21.40
N THR A 487 2.34 0.66 20.44
CA THR A 487 2.94 -0.63 20.76
C THR A 487 4.38 -0.51 21.23
N THR A 488 5.18 0.39 20.68
CA THR A 488 6.53 0.65 21.19
C THR A 488 6.48 1.26 22.60
N ALA A 489 5.55 2.19 22.86
CA ALA A 489 5.38 2.76 24.18
C ALA A 489 4.92 1.72 25.22
N HIS A 490 3.94 0.88 24.87
CA HIS A 490 3.40 -0.16 25.76
C HIS A 490 4.37 -1.35 25.92
N GLY A 491 5.04 -1.77 24.85
CA GLY A 491 6.02 -2.86 24.86
C GLY A 491 7.21 -2.54 25.75
N ASN A 492 7.69 -1.30 25.73
CA ASN A 492 8.85 -0.91 26.55
C ASN A 492 8.48 -0.69 28.01
N ALA A 493 7.25 -0.24 28.29
CA ALA A 493 6.70 -0.31 29.66
C ALA A 493 6.63 -1.76 30.15
N GLY A 494 6.25 -2.70 29.29
CA GLY A 494 6.26 -4.14 29.59
C GLY A 494 7.67 -4.69 29.82
N CYS A 495 8.65 -4.34 28.98
CA CYS A 495 10.05 -4.78 29.12
C CYS A 495 10.71 -4.22 30.39
N LEU A 496 10.35 -3.00 30.81
CA LEU A 496 10.80 -2.39 32.07
C LEU A 496 9.96 -2.79 33.28
N THR A 497 9.08 -3.78 33.18
CA THR A 497 8.28 -4.26 34.33
C THR A 497 8.19 -5.78 34.45
N HIS A 498 8.38 -6.52 33.35
CA HIS A 498 8.43 -7.98 33.25
C HIS A 498 9.86 -8.50 33.02
#